data_AF-A0A2I8A1R5-F1
#
_entry.id   AF-A0A2I8A1R5-F1
#
_cell.length_a   1.000
_cell.length_b   1.000
_cell.length_c   1.000
_cell.angle_alpha   90.00
_cell.angle_beta   90.00
_cell.angle_gamma   90.00
#
_symmetry.space_group_name_H-M   'P 1'
#
loop_
_entity.id
_entity.type
_entity.pdbx_description
1 polymer ?
#
loop_
_entity_poly.entity_id
_entity_poly.type
_entity_poly.pdbx_seq_one_letter_code
_entity_poly.pdbx_strand_id
1 'polypeptide(L)'
;MSGHKFKIYKGYLLRCLGLSTAILIGLQAQSKAQFISVAEPVEIYQLATPQRLTVPPIAYSELSLAVKSESVGDSADLTAPPQFNTVIIREFPGVWQMRVPVDEVDSLYATYELKADNGRTSAVSNEQRSDNAVAVVLEPLPIVEISRDLNSNTALIQGGFRLKMDLSSANFAGDYAGELTVVVDRR
;
A
#
# COMPACT_ATOMS: atom_id res chain seq x y z
N MET A 1 18.41 37.55 53.76
CA MET A 1 17.04 37.31 53.29
C MET A 1 17.04 37.20 51.76
N SER A 2 16.93 36.00 51.18
CA SER A 2 16.69 35.82 49.73
C SER A 2 16.17 34.40 49.43
N GLY A 3 15.11 33.99 50.12
CA GLY A 3 14.44 32.69 49.90
C GLY A 3 13.40 32.71 48.77
N HIS A 4 13.20 33.85 48.09
CA HIS A 4 12.13 34.02 47.11
C HIS A 4 12.51 33.65 45.67
N LYS A 5 13.79 33.65 45.30
CA LYS A 5 14.20 33.39 43.90
C LYS A 5 14.11 31.91 43.53
N PHE A 6 14.34 30.98 44.47
CA PHE A 6 14.38 29.54 44.19
C PHE A 6 12.99 28.91 43.91
N LYS A 7 11.91 29.49 44.44
CA LYS A 7 10.54 28.99 44.23
C LYS A 7 9.96 29.33 42.85
N ILE A 8 10.40 30.43 42.25
CA ILE A 8 9.84 30.93 40.98
C ILE A 8 10.30 30.05 39.80
N TYR A 9 11.56 29.60 39.78
CA TYR A 9 12.10 28.78 38.69
C TYR A 9 11.46 27.38 38.59
N LYS A 10 11.05 26.77 39.71
CA LYS A 10 10.35 25.47 39.72
C LYS A 10 8.99 25.54 39.01
N GLY A 11 8.25 26.64 39.17
CA GLY A 11 6.93 26.80 38.55
C GLY A 11 6.98 26.95 37.03
N TYR A 12 7.98 27.67 36.51
CA TYR A 12 8.17 27.85 35.07
C TYR A 12 8.64 26.57 34.38
N LEU A 13 9.56 25.81 34.99
CA LEU A 13 10.01 24.53 34.46
C LEU A 13 8.87 23.50 34.35
N LEU A 14 8.01 23.40 35.37
CA LEU A 14 6.85 22.51 35.36
C LEU A 14 5.83 22.88 34.27
N ARG A 15 5.62 24.18 34.03
CA ARG A 15 4.70 24.65 32.98
C ARG A 15 5.25 24.42 31.57
N CYS A 16 6.54 24.63 31.36
CA CYS A 16 7.17 24.32 30.08
C CYS A 16 7.15 22.81 29.80
N LEU A 17 7.43 21.97 30.80
CA LEU A 17 7.40 20.51 30.63
C LEU A 17 5.98 20.01 30.29
N GLY A 18 4.96 20.57 30.94
CA GLY A 18 3.55 20.23 30.69
C GLY A 18 3.05 20.64 29.30
N LEU A 19 3.55 21.76 28.76
CA LEU A 19 3.21 22.19 27.40
C LEU A 19 3.87 21.29 26.35
N SER A 20 5.12 20.86 26.60
CA SER A 20 5.85 19.94 25.71
C SER A 20 5.19 18.57 25.62
N THR A 21 4.71 18.03 26.76
CA THR A 21 4.01 16.73 26.76
C THR A 21 2.65 16.80 26.09
N ALA A 22 1.90 17.90 26.23
CA ALA A 22 0.62 18.08 25.53
C ALA A 22 0.79 18.12 24.00
N ILE A 23 1.85 18.76 23.50
CA ILE A 23 2.16 18.81 22.06
C ILE A 23 2.58 17.43 21.53
N LEU A 24 3.39 16.68 22.30
CA LEU A 24 3.81 15.32 21.93
C LEU A 24 2.66 14.30 21.88
N ILE A 25 1.66 14.44 22.75
CA ILE A 25 0.47 13.56 22.73
C ILE A 25 -0.46 13.93 21.57
N GLY A 26 -0.59 15.23 21.24
CA GLY A 26 -1.41 15.68 20.10
C GLY A 26 -0.84 15.34 18.71
N LEU A 27 0.48 15.16 18.62
CA LEU A 27 1.20 14.81 17.38
C LEU A 27 1.36 13.31 17.15
N GLN A 28 0.82 12.45 18.02
CA GLN A 28 0.60 11.05 17.66
C GLN A 28 -0.56 10.96 16.67
N ALA A 29 -0.34 11.51 15.47
CA ALA A 29 -1.05 11.13 14.27
C ALA A 29 -1.02 9.60 14.23
N GLN A 30 -2.20 9.00 14.36
CA GLN A 30 -2.38 7.57 14.22
C GLN A 30 -1.90 7.19 12.83
N SER A 31 -0.64 6.76 12.70
CA SER A 31 -0.22 5.97 11.58
C SER A 31 -0.97 4.65 11.70
N LYS A 32 -2.19 4.61 11.12
CA LYS A 32 -2.85 3.35 10.86
C LYS A 32 -2.01 2.65 9.82
N ALA A 33 -1.05 1.84 10.27
CA ALA A 33 -0.48 0.80 9.44
C ALA A 33 -1.68 -0.03 8.96
N GLN A 34 -1.98 0.02 7.65
CA GLN A 34 -2.99 -0.83 7.05
C GLN A 34 -2.42 -2.26 7.06
N PHE A 35 -2.66 -2.99 8.15
CA PHE A 35 -2.44 -4.42 8.18
C PHE A 35 -3.51 -5.07 7.32
N ILE A 36 -3.09 -5.68 6.21
CA ILE A 36 -3.90 -6.67 5.52
C ILE A 36 -3.90 -7.89 6.45
N SER A 37 -4.96 -8.04 7.24
CA SER A 37 -5.11 -9.20 8.12
C SER A 37 -5.53 -10.39 7.27
N VAL A 38 -4.55 -11.22 6.92
CA VAL A 38 -4.77 -12.54 6.33
C VAL A 38 -4.86 -13.53 7.49
N ALA A 39 -5.94 -14.32 7.53
CA ALA A 39 -6.04 -15.40 8.50
C ALA A 39 -4.93 -16.43 8.23
N GLU A 40 -4.23 -16.89 9.27
CA GLU A 40 -3.16 -17.87 9.06
C GLU A 40 -3.76 -19.20 8.54
N PRO A 41 -3.15 -19.82 7.52
CA PRO A 41 -3.59 -21.11 7.00
C PRO A 41 -3.34 -22.24 8.00
N VAL A 42 -4.35 -23.09 8.17
CA VAL A 42 -4.33 -24.21 9.12
C VAL A 42 -3.75 -25.46 8.44
N GLU A 43 -4.09 -25.69 7.17
CA GLU A 43 -3.69 -26.87 6.41
C GLU A 43 -2.54 -26.59 5.44
N ILE A 44 -1.76 -27.64 5.12
CA ILE A 44 -0.70 -27.57 4.11
C ILE A 44 -1.37 -27.36 2.73
N TYR A 45 -0.81 -26.45 1.93
CA TYR A 45 -1.34 -25.99 0.63
C TYR A 45 -2.68 -25.25 0.71
N GLN A 46 -3.14 -24.90 1.90
CA GLN A 46 -4.26 -23.99 2.03
C GLN A 46 -3.77 -22.57 1.76
N LEU A 47 -4.27 -21.98 0.67
CA LEU A 47 -4.06 -20.58 0.37
C LEU A 47 -5.02 -19.73 1.20
N ALA A 48 -4.46 -18.85 2.03
CA ALA A 48 -5.21 -17.84 2.74
C ALA A 48 -5.04 -16.48 2.05
N THR A 49 -6.15 -15.85 1.68
CA THR A 49 -6.20 -14.52 1.05
C THR A 49 -7.23 -13.64 1.76
N PRO A 50 -7.10 -12.31 1.74
CA PRO A 50 -8.16 -11.42 2.20
C PRO A 50 -9.33 -11.50 1.24
N GLN A 51 -10.56 -11.37 1.77
CA GLN A 51 -11.76 -11.31 0.94
C GLN A 51 -11.85 -10.02 0.11
N ARG A 52 -11.25 -8.92 0.61
CA ARG A 52 -11.23 -7.63 -0.07
C ARG A 52 -9.88 -6.96 0.13
N LEU A 53 -9.25 -6.58 -0.97
CA LEU A 53 -8.06 -5.73 -0.96
C LEU A 53 -8.48 -4.31 -1.34
N THR A 54 -8.18 -3.33 -0.49
CA THR A 54 -8.50 -1.92 -0.77
C THR A 54 -7.24 -1.18 -1.16
N VAL A 55 -7.24 -0.66 -2.39
CA VAL A 55 -6.20 0.27 -2.85
C VAL A 55 -6.56 1.66 -2.31
N PRO A 56 -5.66 2.35 -1.59
CA PRO A 56 -5.95 3.71 -1.11
C PRO A 56 -6.35 4.68 -2.26
N PRO A 57 -7.00 5.81 -1.98
CA PRO A 57 -7.17 6.86 -2.99
C PRO A 57 -5.80 7.33 -3.52
N ILE A 58 -5.75 7.77 -4.77
CA ILE A 58 -4.53 8.37 -5.36
C ILE A 58 -4.36 9.77 -4.75
N ALA A 59 -3.23 9.99 -4.07
CA ALA A 59 -2.90 11.26 -3.47
C ALA A 59 -2.39 12.25 -4.52
N TYR A 60 -2.61 13.55 -4.29
CA TYR A 60 -2.10 14.61 -5.16
C TYR A 60 -0.57 14.54 -5.36
N SER A 61 0.16 14.13 -4.33
CA SER A 61 1.61 13.94 -4.39
C SER A 61 2.04 12.82 -5.33
N GLU A 62 1.17 11.84 -5.62
CA GLU A 62 1.46 10.76 -6.57
C GLU A 62 1.18 11.21 -8.03
N LEU A 63 0.35 12.23 -8.23
CA LEU A 63 0.01 12.81 -9.53
C LEU A 63 0.94 13.95 -9.94
N SER A 64 1.45 14.71 -8.98
CA SER A 64 2.33 15.85 -9.24
C SER A 64 3.76 15.40 -9.52
N LEU A 65 4.25 15.67 -10.73
CA LEU A 65 5.68 15.52 -11.08
C LEU A 65 6.55 16.63 -10.46
N ALA A 66 5.92 17.68 -9.92
CA ALA A 66 6.56 18.90 -9.49
C ALA A 66 7.02 18.85 -8.03
N VAL A 67 8.21 18.29 -7.79
CA VAL A 67 9.08 18.75 -6.70
C VAL A 67 9.99 19.90 -7.17
N LYS A 68 9.97 20.23 -8.48
CA LYS A 68 10.66 21.38 -9.05
C LYS A 68 9.67 22.51 -9.33
N SER A 69 9.93 23.68 -8.75
CA SER A 69 9.41 24.95 -9.26
C SER A 69 9.97 25.14 -10.66
N GLU A 70 9.21 24.78 -11.70
CA GLU A 70 9.61 25.08 -13.08
C GLU A 70 9.50 26.58 -13.30
N SER A 71 10.62 27.21 -13.65
CA SER A 71 10.65 28.58 -14.14
C SER A 71 10.32 28.57 -15.63
N VAL A 72 9.28 29.30 -16.02
CA VAL A 72 8.90 29.54 -17.42
C VAL A 72 10.10 30.16 -18.15
N GLY A 73 10.62 29.47 -19.17
CA GLY A 73 11.74 29.95 -19.98
C GLY A 73 11.25 30.76 -21.17
N ASP A 74 10.14 30.34 -21.77
CA ASP A 74 9.57 30.96 -22.98
C ASP A 74 8.04 31.08 -22.90
N SER A 75 7.47 31.96 -23.73
CA SER A 75 6.01 32.18 -23.80
C SER A 75 5.19 30.94 -24.16
N ALA A 76 5.80 29.96 -24.82
CA ALA A 76 5.16 28.68 -25.14
C ALA A 76 4.87 27.84 -23.88
N ASP A 77 5.71 27.95 -22.85
CA ASP A 77 5.58 27.19 -21.60
C ASP A 77 4.33 27.64 -20.80
N LEU A 78 3.89 28.90 -20.97
CA LEU A 78 2.65 29.41 -20.36
C LEU A 78 1.38 28.74 -20.91
N THR A 79 1.47 28.19 -22.13
CA THR A 79 0.35 27.52 -22.80
C THR A 79 0.49 26.00 -22.83
N ALA A 80 1.62 25.48 -22.35
CA ALA A 80 1.84 24.04 -22.28
C ALA A 80 0.87 23.40 -21.27
N PRO A 81 0.27 22.25 -21.60
CA PRO A 81 -0.56 21.54 -20.64
C PRO A 81 0.27 21.09 -19.44
N PRO A 82 -0.31 21.10 -18.23
CA PRO A 82 0.39 20.62 -17.05
C PRO A 82 0.77 19.15 -17.21
N GLN A 83 2.01 18.81 -16.86
CA GLN A 83 2.48 17.44 -16.87
C GLN A 83 2.10 16.75 -15.56
N PHE A 84 1.43 15.61 -15.66
CA PHE A 84 1.07 14.77 -14.51
C PHE A 84 1.71 13.40 -14.64
N ASN A 85 1.96 12.77 -13.50
CA ASN A 85 2.32 11.37 -13.47
C ASN A 85 1.08 10.54 -13.81
N THR A 86 1.13 9.85 -14.94
CA THR A 86 0.03 8.97 -15.41
C THR A 86 0.16 7.54 -14.90
N VAL A 87 1.30 7.16 -14.30
CA VAL A 87 1.53 5.78 -13.83
C VAL A 87 1.69 5.75 -12.32
N ILE A 88 0.76 5.05 -11.65
CA ILE A 88 0.79 4.89 -10.20
C ILE A 88 1.26 3.48 -9.86
N ILE A 89 2.30 3.38 -9.04
CA ILE A 89 2.92 2.12 -8.64
C ILE A 89 2.73 1.92 -7.14
N ARG A 90 2.19 0.76 -6.74
CA ARG A 90 1.97 0.41 -5.33
C ARG A 90 2.32 -1.04 -5.05
N GLU A 91 2.84 -1.29 -3.87
CA GLU A 91 3.23 -2.63 -3.44
C GLU A 91 2.27 -3.14 -2.37
N PHE A 92 1.80 -4.37 -2.56
CA PHE A 92 0.95 -5.08 -1.62
C PHE A 92 1.68 -6.35 -1.19
N PRO A 93 2.61 -6.27 -0.23
CA PRO A 93 3.23 -7.44 0.37
C PRO A 93 2.23 -8.19 1.25
N GLY A 94 2.40 -9.51 1.41
CA GLY A 94 1.58 -10.31 2.33
C GLY A 94 0.10 -10.36 1.96
N VAL A 95 -0.23 -10.28 0.66
CA VAL A 95 -1.60 -10.44 0.17
C VAL A 95 -2.11 -11.85 0.38
N TRP A 96 -1.23 -12.84 0.42
CA TRP A 96 -1.63 -14.21 0.69
C TRP A 96 -0.59 -14.90 1.55
N GLN A 97 -1.04 -15.93 2.25
CA GLN A 97 -0.22 -16.82 3.04
C GLN A 97 -0.53 -18.27 2.69
N MET A 98 0.47 -19.13 2.78
CA MET A 98 0.30 -20.56 2.57
C MET A 98 1.25 -21.33 3.48
N ARG A 99 0.78 -22.46 4.01
CA ARG A 99 1.63 -23.41 4.72
C ARG A 99 2.13 -24.45 3.74
N VAL A 100 3.43 -24.68 3.69
CA VAL A 100 4.08 -25.62 2.76
C VAL A 100 5.14 -26.45 3.46
N PRO A 101 5.52 -27.62 2.94
CA PRO A 101 6.71 -28.32 3.40
C PRO A 101 7.96 -27.46 3.20
N VAL A 102 8.90 -27.60 4.13
CA VAL A 102 10.13 -26.81 4.17
C VAL A 102 10.99 -26.96 2.90
N ASP A 103 10.98 -28.15 2.30
CA ASP A 103 11.71 -28.49 1.08
C ASP A 103 11.12 -27.84 -0.19
N GLU A 104 9.88 -27.35 -0.11
CA GLU A 104 9.16 -26.80 -1.25
C GLU A 104 9.17 -25.27 -1.31
N VAL A 105 9.39 -24.59 -0.17
CA VAL A 105 10.34 -23.46 -0.08
C VAL A 105 10.50 -22.61 -1.35
N ASP A 106 11.65 -22.88 -1.98
CA ASP A 106 12.22 -22.15 -3.10
C ASP A 106 11.65 -22.58 -4.47
N SER A 107 10.75 -23.57 -4.50
CA SER A 107 10.15 -24.11 -5.74
C SER A 107 8.87 -23.39 -6.15
N LEU A 108 8.34 -22.52 -5.28
CA LEU A 108 7.03 -21.92 -5.46
C LEU A 108 7.09 -20.64 -6.30
N TYR A 109 6.01 -20.40 -7.04
CA TYR A 109 5.76 -19.13 -7.71
C TYR A 109 4.27 -18.80 -7.65
N ALA A 110 3.95 -17.52 -7.73
CA ALA A 110 2.58 -17.04 -7.75
C ALA A 110 2.29 -16.31 -9.06
N THR A 111 1.11 -16.60 -9.61
CA THR A 111 0.52 -15.87 -10.73
C THR A 111 -0.68 -15.08 -10.25
N TYR A 112 -0.90 -13.94 -10.90
CA TYR A 112 -1.93 -12.99 -10.53
C TYR A 112 -2.72 -12.62 -11.77
N GLU A 113 -4.03 -12.77 -11.71
CA GLU A 113 -4.94 -12.34 -12.77
C GLU A 113 -5.93 -11.34 -12.19
N LEU A 114 -6.15 -10.24 -12.91
CA LEU A 114 -7.14 -9.25 -12.54
C LEU A 114 -8.19 -9.15 -13.63
N LYS A 115 -9.46 -9.16 -13.23
CA LYS A 115 -10.59 -9.02 -14.12
C LYS A 115 -11.50 -7.90 -13.63
N ALA A 116 -11.73 -6.90 -14.46
CA ALA A 116 -12.71 -5.86 -14.19
C ALA A 116 -14.14 -6.42 -14.22
N ASP A 117 -15.06 -5.76 -13.54
CA ASP A 117 -16.48 -6.16 -13.50
C ASP A 117 -17.13 -6.11 -14.89
N ASN A 118 -16.61 -5.27 -15.79
CA ASN A 118 -17.02 -5.21 -17.20
C ASN A 118 -16.42 -6.33 -18.07
N GLY A 119 -15.67 -7.26 -17.48
CA GLY A 119 -15.07 -8.42 -18.15
C GLY A 119 -13.70 -8.17 -18.79
N ARG A 120 -13.16 -6.95 -18.75
CA ARG A 120 -11.81 -6.67 -19.25
C ARG A 120 -10.74 -7.31 -18.35
N THR A 121 -9.78 -7.99 -18.96
CA THR A 121 -8.61 -8.56 -18.28
C THR A 121 -7.56 -7.48 -18.03
N SER A 122 -6.79 -7.62 -16.95
CA SER A 122 -5.72 -6.69 -16.57
C SER A 122 -6.23 -5.25 -16.46
N ALA A 123 -7.44 -5.09 -15.90
CA ALA A 123 -8.09 -3.81 -15.74
C ALA A 123 -8.93 -3.76 -14.45
N VAL A 124 -9.20 -2.55 -13.97
CA VAL A 124 -10.27 -2.26 -13.01
C VAL A 124 -11.32 -1.37 -13.67
N SER A 125 -12.61 -1.63 -13.43
CA SER A 125 -13.71 -0.84 -14.00
C SER A 125 -14.28 0.12 -12.98
N ASN A 126 -14.78 1.27 -13.44
CA ASN A 126 -15.46 2.22 -12.55
C ASN A 126 -16.81 1.66 -12.09
N GLU A 127 -17.10 1.76 -10.79
CA GLU A 127 -18.33 1.19 -10.22
C GLU A 127 -19.61 1.91 -10.71
N GLN A 128 -19.50 3.19 -11.08
CA GLN A 128 -20.64 3.96 -11.61
C GLN A 128 -20.77 3.86 -13.14
N ARG A 129 -19.70 3.48 -13.85
CA ARG A 129 -19.58 3.50 -15.32
C ARG A 129 -18.78 2.31 -15.86
N SER A 130 -19.51 1.26 -16.27
CA SER A 130 -18.91 0.03 -16.79
C SER A 130 -18.16 0.19 -18.11
N ASP A 131 -18.41 1.25 -18.88
CA ASP A 131 -17.70 1.58 -20.12
C ASP A 131 -16.28 2.11 -19.88
N ASN A 132 -15.98 2.53 -18.65
CA ASN A 132 -14.69 3.06 -18.26
C ASN A 132 -13.89 2.06 -17.43
N ALA A 133 -12.63 1.86 -17.84
CA ALA A 133 -11.71 0.98 -17.13
C ALA A 133 -10.28 1.51 -17.21
N VAL A 134 -9.52 1.26 -16.15
CA VAL A 134 -8.11 1.61 -16.01
C VAL A 134 -7.28 0.35 -16.19
N ALA A 135 -6.28 0.41 -17.05
CA ALA A 135 -5.36 -0.70 -17.28
C ALA A 135 -4.42 -0.87 -16.08
N VAL A 136 -4.15 -2.13 -15.74
CA VAL A 136 -3.34 -2.49 -14.58
C VAL A 136 -2.43 -3.67 -14.89
N VAL A 137 -1.18 -3.53 -14.47
CA VAL A 137 -0.18 -4.59 -14.54
C VAL A 137 0.13 -5.06 -13.13
N LEU A 138 0.08 -6.37 -12.91
CA LEU A 138 0.44 -7.00 -11.66
C LEU A 138 1.80 -7.69 -11.83
N GLU A 139 2.77 -7.30 -11.01
CA GLU A 139 4.09 -7.93 -10.98
C GLU A 139 4.24 -8.72 -9.67
N PRO A 140 4.58 -10.02 -9.72
CA PRO A 140 4.79 -10.81 -8.51
C PRO A 140 5.94 -10.22 -7.68
N LEU A 141 5.71 -10.05 -6.38
CA LEU A 141 6.78 -9.79 -5.41
C LEU A 141 7.41 -11.13 -4.97
N PRO A 142 8.64 -11.12 -4.45
CA PRO A 142 9.27 -12.31 -3.91
C PRO A 142 8.41 -12.96 -2.82
N ILE A 143 8.32 -14.29 -2.85
CA ILE A 143 7.75 -15.09 -1.78
C ILE A 143 8.73 -15.10 -0.61
N VAL A 144 8.25 -14.86 0.60
CA VAL A 144 9.07 -14.77 1.82
C VAL A 144 8.58 -15.79 2.83
N GLU A 145 9.51 -16.51 3.45
CA GLU A 145 9.25 -17.36 4.61
C GLU A 145 9.05 -16.47 5.86
N ILE A 146 7.88 -16.57 6.50
CA ILE A 146 7.55 -15.86 7.73
C ILE A 146 7.97 -16.68 8.95
N SER A 147 7.72 -17.99 8.91
CA SER A 147 8.01 -18.88 10.02
C SER A 147 8.27 -20.31 9.56
N ARG A 148 8.96 -21.07 10.42
CA ARG A 148 9.30 -22.47 10.20
C ARG A 148 9.01 -23.27 11.46
N ASP A 149 8.28 -24.37 11.30
CA ASP A 149 8.04 -25.35 12.36
C ASP A 149 8.80 -26.64 12.07
N LEU A 150 9.85 -26.87 12.85
CA LEU A 150 10.71 -28.05 12.76
C LEU A 150 9.99 -29.34 13.19
N ASN A 151 8.95 -29.24 14.02
CA ASN A 151 8.26 -30.43 14.50
C ASN A 151 7.33 -31.02 13.43
N SER A 152 6.68 -30.15 12.65
CA SER A 152 5.80 -30.55 11.54
C SER A 152 6.50 -30.56 10.18
N ASN A 153 7.76 -30.13 10.10
CA ASN A 153 8.51 -29.92 8.85
C ASN A 153 7.76 -29.00 7.87
N THR A 154 7.08 -27.97 8.39
CA THR A 154 6.35 -26.99 7.57
C THR A 154 6.92 -25.59 7.73
N ALA A 155 6.72 -24.78 6.70
CA ALA A 155 7.02 -23.36 6.69
C ALA A 155 5.74 -22.58 6.34
N LEU A 156 5.56 -21.43 7.00
CA LEU A 156 4.56 -20.44 6.63
C LEU A 156 5.24 -19.44 5.71
N ILE A 157 4.72 -19.31 4.49
CA ILE A 157 5.20 -18.36 3.51
C ILE A 157 4.14 -17.30 3.23
N GLN A 158 4.59 -16.15 2.72
CA GLN A 158 3.73 -15.10 2.20
C GLN A 158 4.19 -14.61 0.84
N GLY A 159 3.25 -14.15 0.04
CA GLY A 159 3.55 -13.44 -1.19
C GLY A 159 2.67 -12.22 -1.38
N GLY A 160 2.95 -11.50 -2.44
CA GLY A 160 2.28 -10.25 -2.78
C GLY A 160 2.61 -9.82 -4.20
N PHE A 161 2.13 -8.65 -4.57
CA PHE A 161 2.34 -8.11 -5.90
C PHE A 161 2.55 -6.60 -5.89
N ARG A 162 3.18 -6.10 -6.94
CA ARG A 162 3.25 -4.68 -7.28
C ARG A 162 2.18 -4.39 -8.32
N LEU A 163 1.29 -3.47 -7.98
CA LEU A 163 0.25 -2.92 -8.86
C LEU A 163 0.82 -1.72 -9.62
N LYS A 164 0.72 -1.73 -10.94
CA LYS A 164 0.99 -0.56 -11.78
C LYS A 164 -0.30 -0.17 -12.50
N MET A 165 -0.84 1.01 -12.18
CA MET A 165 -2.05 1.57 -12.80
C MET A 165 -1.65 2.59 -13.86
N ASP A 166 -2.18 2.45 -15.08
CA ASP A 166 -2.02 3.45 -16.14
C ASP A 166 -3.28 4.31 -16.26
N LEU A 167 -3.15 5.57 -15.83
CA LEU A 167 -4.21 6.57 -15.81
C LEU A 167 -4.26 7.42 -17.08
N SER A 168 -3.41 7.15 -18.09
CA SER A 168 -3.38 7.95 -19.33
C SER A 168 -4.71 7.95 -20.08
N SER A 169 -5.51 6.88 -19.93
CA SER A 169 -6.85 6.75 -20.51
C SER A 169 -7.99 6.93 -19.51
N ALA A 170 -7.69 7.29 -18.25
CA ALA A 170 -8.69 7.42 -17.20
C ALA A 170 -9.50 8.72 -17.35
N ASN A 171 -10.74 8.62 -17.81
CA ASN A 171 -11.58 9.79 -18.09
C ASN A 171 -12.55 10.15 -16.95
N PHE A 172 -12.68 9.28 -15.94
CA PHE A 172 -13.61 9.49 -14.83
C PHE A 172 -12.92 9.31 -13.48
N ALA A 173 -13.22 10.18 -12.53
CA ALA A 173 -12.88 9.98 -11.13
C ALA A 173 -13.97 9.11 -10.46
N GLY A 174 -13.59 8.39 -9.40
CA GLY A 174 -14.52 7.57 -8.62
C GLY A 174 -13.87 6.29 -8.14
N ASP A 175 -14.71 5.38 -7.67
CA ASP A 175 -14.30 4.08 -7.20
C ASP A 175 -14.14 3.11 -8.36
N TYR A 176 -13.10 2.29 -8.27
CA TYR A 176 -12.77 1.27 -9.27
C TYR A 176 -12.62 -0.07 -8.58
N ALA A 177 -13.17 -1.11 -9.22
CA ALA A 177 -13.20 -2.45 -8.68
C ALA A 177 -12.87 -3.50 -9.76
N GLY A 178 -12.55 -4.69 -9.27
CA GLY A 178 -12.29 -5.88 -10.05
C GLY A 178 -11.99 -7.08 -9.16
N GLU A 179 -11.96 -8.25 -9.76
CA GLU A 179 -11.67 -9.52 -9.12
C GLU A 179 -10.19 -9.89 -9.33
N LEU A 180 -9.48 -10.10 -8.22
CA LEU A 180 -8.10 -10.59 -8.22
C LEU A 180 -8.11 -12.09 -7.95
N THR A 181 -7.58 -12.86 -8.91
CA THR A 181 -7.29 -14.28 -8.74
C THR A 181 -5.80 -14.47 -8.47
N VAL A 182 -5.51 -15.26 -7.44
CA VAL A 182 -4.13 -15.64 -7.07
C VAL A 182 -4.01 -17.15 -7.20
N VAL A 183 -3.02 -17.61 -7.95
CA VAL A 183 -2.68 -19.03 -8.06
C VAL A 183 -1.23 -19.21 -7.63
N VAL A 184 -0.99 -20.16 -6.73
CA VAL A 184 0.35 -20.49 -6.26
C VAL A 184 0.67 -21.92 -6.68
N ASP A 185 1.72 -22.06 -7.48
CA ASP A 185 2.12 -23.31 -8.10
C ASP A 185 3.59 -23.62 -7.81
N ARG A 186 3.98 -24.86 -8.10
CA ARG A 186 5.38 -25.30 -8.08
C ARG A 186 5.97 -25.26 -9.48
N ARG A 187 7.24 -24.90 -9.56
CA ARG A 187 8.03 -24.93 -10.79
C ARG A 187 8.27 -26.35 -11.30
#